data_AF-A0A7S1TLL2-F1
#
_entry.id   AF-A0A7S1TLL2-F1
#
_cell.length_a   1.000
_cell.length_b   1.000
_cell.length_c   1.000
_cell.angle_alpha   90.00
_cell.angle_beta   90.00
_cell.angle_gamma   90.00
#
_symmetry.space_group_name_H-M   'P 1'
#
loop_
_entity.id
_entity.type
_entity.pdbx_description
1 polymer ?
#
loop_
_entity_poly.entity_id
_entity_poly.type
_entity_poly.pdbx_seq_one_letter_code
_entity_poly.pdbx_strand_id
1 'polypeptide(L)'
;EVLRARFALTEVPVQCWNRLDAQCSYLEFASVGAQLLHSSFAFSTDESLRCSATERSAKSGVCEKESERDICARPDVLIAFDWTSLKLVHALLERNARDALAMPRLLYVNCRVFHLERTASVDEIELYTAAEREMVSRADLSVALTSSDRDALKRLCENARIEVLNPPLRSAIKALAEKRGSRLPPLKERKYVAYMCRVAREKRADVFVDAMILLRASL
;
A
#
# COMPACT_ATOMS: atom_id res chain seq x y z
N GLU A 1 9.02 -16.73 9.16
CA GLU A 1 8.79 -16.77 10.62
C GLU A 1 9.87 -16.05 11.42
N VAL A 2 11.15 -16.16 11.06
CA VAL A 2 12.28 -15.50 11.78
C VAL A 2 12.17 -13.97 11.90
N LEU A 3 11.64 -13.25 10.91
CA LEU A 3 11.46 -11.78 11.00
C LEU A 3 10.26 -11.36 11.88
N ARG A 4 9.23 -12.21 11.99
CA ARG A 4 8.06 -11.92 12.84
C ARG A 4 8.38 -11.97 14.33
N ALA A 5 9.47 -12.65 14.71
CA ALA A 5 9.96 -12.69 16.08
C ALA A 5 10.71 -11.40 16.51
N ARG A 6 10.99 -10.47 15.59
CA ARG A 6 11.80 -9.26 15.87
C ARG A 6 11.08 -7.94 15.65
N PHE A 7 9.99 -7.92 14.89
CA PHE A 7 9.27 -6.69 14.55
C PHE A 7 7.77 -6.90 14.76
N ALA A 8 7.15 -6.01 15.53
CA ALA A 8 5.70 -5.89 15.55
C ALA A 8 5.24 -5.17 14.27
N LEU A 9 4.34 -5.80 13.53
CA LEU A 9 3.71 -5.18 12.36
C LEU A 9 2.42 -4.51 12.80
N THR A 10 2.35 -3.20 12.68
CA THR A 10 1.12 -2.43 12.86
C THR A 10 0.55 -2.12 11.49
N GLU A 11 -0.57 -2.75 11.16
CA GLU A 11 -1.31 -2.46 9.92
C GLU A 11 -2.40 -1.43 10.23
N VAL A 12 -2.50 -0.36 9.45
CA VAL A 12 -3.65 0.55 9.49
C VAL A 12 -4.74 -0.05 8.61
N PRO A 13 -5.88 -0.50 9.16
CA PRO A 13 -6.90 -1.20 8.37
C PRO A 13 -7.53 -0.27 7.34
N VAL A 14 -7.69 -0.78 6.10
CA VAL A 14 -8.34 -0.03 5.01
C VAL A 14 -9.79 0.32 5.35
N GLN A 15 -10.47 -0.45 6.22
CA GLN A 15 -11.85 -0.13 6.63
C GLN A 15 -11.97 1.19 7.40
N CYS A 16 -10.90 1.64 8.05
CA CYS A 16 -10.87 2.93 8.74
C CYS A 16 -10.88 4.10 7.75
N TRP A 17 -10.59 3.84 6.46
CA TRP A 17 -10.30 4.87 5.47
C TRP A 17 -11.56 5.57 4.94
N ASN A 18 -12.77 5.21 5.40
CA ASN A 18 -14.04 5.61 4.80
C ASN A 18 -14.01 5.47 3.25
N ARG A 19 -15.01 5.99 2.55
CA ARG A 19 -15.34 5.63 1.16
C ARG A 19 -14.33 6.17 0.12
N LEU A 20 -13.12 5.65 0.13
CA LEU A 20 -12.08 5.93 -0.88
C LEU A 20 -12.24 4.95 -2.04
N ASP A 21 -13.33 5.09 -2.79
CA ASP A 21 -13.51 4.39 -4.06
C ASP A 21 -13.08 5.29 -5.25
N ALA A 22 -13.22 4.77 -6.47
CA ALA A 22 -12.79 5.47 -7.68
C ALA A 22 -13.53 6.79 -7.95
N GLN A 23 -14.58 7.11 -7.19
CA GLN A 23 -15.33 8.37 -7.28
C GLN A 23 -14.84 9.44 -6.31
N CYS A 24 -13.95 9.09 -5.38
CA CYS A 24 -13.40 10.02 -4.40
C CYS A 24 -12.42 10.99 -5.08
N SER A 25 -12.64 12.30 -4.87
CA SER A 25 -11.71 13.32 -5.36
C SER A 25 -10.39 13.27 -4.57
N TYR A 26 -9.29 13.72 -5.19
CA TYR A 26 -7.98 13.76 -4.50
C TYR A 26 -7.99 14.57 -3.19
N LEU A 27 -8.74 15.68 -3.15
CA LEU A 27 -8.88 16.53 -1.96
C LEU A 27 -9.69 15.86 -0.86
N GLU A 28 -10.66 15.03 -1.22
CA GLU A 28 -11.43 14.22 -0.28
C GLU A 28 -10.60 13.03 0.25
N PHE A 29 -9.81 12.38 -0.61
CA PHE A 29 -8.79 11.42 -0.21
C PHE A 29 -7.78 12.07 0.76
N ALA A 30 -7.44 13.34 0.51
CA ALA A 30 -6.52 14.12 1.34
C ALA A 30 -7.00 14.36 2.76
N SER A 31 -8.24 14.79 2.90
CA SER A 31 -8.81 15.18 4.19
C SER A 31 -9.04 13.97 5.09
N VAL A 32 -9.38 12.81 4.52
CA VAL A 32 -9.60 11.57 5.28
C VAL A 32 -8.28 10.89 5.70
N GLY A 33 -7.24 10.97 4.86
CA GLY A 33 -5.88 10.49 5.20
C GLY A 33 -5.33 11.06 6.51
N ALA A 34 -5.62 12.33 6.80
CA ALA A 34 -5.22 12.98 8.05
C ALA A 34 -6.04 12.51 9.27
N GLN A 35 -7.31 12.11 9.08
CA GLN A 35 -8.18 11.63 10.16
C GLN A 35 -7.84 10.20 10.61
N LEU A 36 -7.25 9.39 9.72
CA LEU A 36 -6.85 8.01 10.01
C LEU A 36 -5.77 7.88 11.09
N LEU A 37 -4.89 8.88 11.19
CA LEU A 37 -3.89 8.98 12.25
C LEU A 37 -4.48 9.32 13.61
N HIS A 38 -5.67 9.92 13.64
CA HIS A 38 -6.39 10.21 14.86
C HIS A 38 -7.26 9.03 15.34
N SER A 39 -7.50 8.01 14.49
CA SER A 39 -8.53 6.98 14.72
C SER A 39 -8.08 5.52 14.55
N SER A 40 -6.81 5.26 14.19
CA SER A 40 -6.31 3.90 13.98
C SER A 40 -5.34 3.44 15.06
N PHE A 41 -5.74 2.35 15.73
CA PHE A 41 -5.14 1.69 16.88
C PHE A 41 -3.78 1.02 16.59
N ALA A 42 -2.91 0.93 17.61
CA ALA A 42 -1.73 0.06 17.63
C ALA A 42 -1.54 -0.56 19.03
N PHE A 43 -0.91 -1.73 19.10
CA PHE A 43 -0.53 -2.40 20.36
C PHE A 43 1.01 -2.47 20.50
N SER A 44 1.47 -2.47 21.74
CA SER A 44 2.86 -2.34 22.19
C SER A 44 3.70 -3.63 22.02
N THR A 45 5.02 -3.47 21.96
CA THR A 45 6.05 -4.54 22.01
C THR A 45 6.44 -4.96 23.42
N ASP A 46 5.76 -4.48 24.45
CA ASP A 46 6.09 -4.86 25.83
C ASP A 46 5.36 -6.14 26.26
N GLU A 47 6.05 -7.29 26.24
CA GLU A 47 5.53 -8.52 26.83
C GLU A 47 5.26 -8.40 28.34
N SER A 48 5.81 -7.38 29.02
CA SER A 48 5.53 -7.12 30.43
C SER A 48 4.18 -6.43 30.70
N LEU A 49 3.53 -5.91 29.65
CA LEU A 49 2.18 -5.30 29.73
C LEU A 49 1.06 -6.28 29.37
N ARG A 50 1.25 -7.59 29.59
CA ARG A 50 0.12 -8.53 29.71
C ARG A 50 -0.61 -8.28 31.04
N CYS A 51 -1.25 -7.13 31.16
CA CYS A 51 -2.31 -6.97 32.14
C CYS A 51 -3.48 -7.85 31.70
N SER A 52 -3.78 -8.81 32.56
CA SER A 52 -4.90 -9.74 32.50
C SER A 52 -6.22 -9.06 32.13
N ALA A 53 -6.56 -9.02 30.84
CA ALA A 53 -7.92 -8.78 30.40
C ALA A 53 -8.72 -10.09 30.36
N THR A 54 -8.69 -10.80 31.49
CA THR A 54 -9.71 -11.79 31.85
C THR A 54 -10.49 -11.21 33.00
N GLU A 55 -11.74 -10.86 32.68
CA GLU A 55 -12.90 -10.80 33.57
C GLU A 55 -12.91 -9.80 34.74
N ARG A 56 -14.08 -9.15 34.85
CA ARG A 56 -14.61 -8.36 35.99
C ARG A 56 -14.09 -6.93 36.10
N SER A 57 -14.90 -5.98 35.64
CA SER A 57 -15.68 -5.14 36.58
C SER A 57 -16.57 -4.18 35.80
N ALA A 58 -17.85 -4.55 35.70
CA ALA A 58 -18.90 -3.55 35.63
C ALA A 58 -18.96 -2.86 37.00
N LYS A 59 -19.11 -1.53 36.99
CA LYS A 59 -19.36 -0.64 38.15
C LYS A 59 -18.11 -0.04 38.82
N SER A 60 -17.53 0.97 38.20
CA SER A 60 -17.25 2.23 38.88
C SER A 60 -16.98 3.31 37.83
N GLY A 61 -17.82 4.35 37.83
CA GLY A 61 -17.59 5.54 37.04
C GLY A 61 -16.32 6.22 37.50
N VAL A 62 -15.34 6.25 36.59
CA VAL A 62 -14.23 7.20 36.36
C VAL A 62 -13.29 6.35 35.50
N CYS A 63 -13.56 6.31 34.19
CA CYS A 63 -12.59 5.78 33.25
C CYS A 63 -11.51 6.85 33.10
N GLU A 64 -10.36 6.60 33.73
CA GLU A 64 -9.17 7.42 33.63
C GLU A 64 -8.83 7.67 32.16
N LYS A 65 -8.91 8.93 31.73
CA LYS A 65 -8.54 9.43 30.40
C LYS A 65 -7.02 9.41 30.13
N GLU A 66 -6.27 8.60 30.87
CA GLU A 66 -4.80 8.57 30.81
C GLU A 66 -4.23 7.41 29.96
N SER A 67 -5.06 6.50 29.45
CA SER A 67 -4.57 5.38 28.61
C SER A 67 -4.67 5.58 27.10
N GLU A 68 -5.25 6.68 26.61
CA GLU A 68 -5.29 6.98 25.17
C GLU A 68 -3.99 7.62 24.63
N ARG A 69 -3.07 8.05 25.50
CA ARG A 69 -1.85 8.80 25.09
C ARG A 69 -0.63 7.92 24.81
N ASP A 70 -0.57 6.69 25.31
CA ASP A 70 0.62 5.83 25.20
C ASP A 70 0.63 4.90 23.98
N ILE A 71 -0.39 4.99 23.13
CA ILE A 71 -0.67 4.01 22.07
C ILE A 71 0.18 4.20 20.80
N CYS A 72 0.99 5.25 20.74
CA CYS A 72 1.86 5.51 19.60
C CYS A 72 3.29 5.03 19.86
N ALA A 73 3.49 3.72 19.84
CA ALA A 73 4.82 3.15 19.73
C ALA A 73 5.54 3.81 18.56
N ARG A 74 6.66 4.48 18.85
CA ARG A 74 7.51 5.14 17.85
C ARG A 74 8.03 4.05 16.91
N PRO A 75 7.59 4.00 15.64
CA PRO A 75 8.08 2.96 14.75
C PRO A 75 9.58 3.15 14.53
N ASP A 76 10.34 2.06 14.46
CA ASP A 76 11.73 2.12 14.01
C ASP A 76 11.82 2.29 12.48
N VAL A 77 10.85 1.69 11.78
CA VAL A 77 10.76 1.66 10.33
C VAL A 77 9.32 1.95 9.91
N LEU A 78 9.15 2.88 8.96
CA LEU A 78 7.91 3.19 8.28
C LEU A 78 7.98 2.64 6.86
N ILE A 79 7.01 1.81 6.48
CA ILE A 79 6.87 1.32 5.11
C ILE A 79 5.69 2.06 4.47
N ALA A 80 5.98 2.85 3.45
CA ALA A 80 5.01 3.64 2.72
C ALA A 80 4.77 3.04 1.33
N PHE A 81 3.52 2.76 0.98
CA PHE A 81 3.13 2.22 -0.31
C PHE A 81 2.53 3.32 -1.20
N ASP A 82 3.13 3.50 -2.37
CA ASP A 82 2.74 4.52 -3.37
C ASP A 82 2.69 5.96 -2.84
N TRP A 83 2.54 6.91 -3.75
CA TRP A 83 2.47 8.34 -3.42
C TRP A 83 1.32 8.68 -2.46
N THR A 84 0.30 7.83 -2.37
CA THR A 84 -0.83 7.98 -1.45
C THR A 84 -0.42 8.02 0.02
N SER A 85 0.71 7.40 0.36
CA SER A 85 1.26 7.41 1.73
C SER A 85 1.88 8.75 2.15
N LEU A 86 2.04 9.71 1.23
CA LEU A 86 2.73 10.98 1.50
C LEU A 86 2.10 11.78 2.65
N LYS A 87 0.78 11.80 2.76
CA LYS A 87 0.07 12.54 3.83
C LYS A 87 0.31 11.93 5.21
N LEU A 88 0.35 10.60 5.28
CA LEU A 88 0.72 9.87 6.49
C LEU A 88 2.15 10.23 6.92
N VAL A 89 3.08 10.28 5.96
CA VAL A 89 4.47 10.70 6.21
C VAL A 89 4.55 12.15 6.70
N HIS A 90 3.81 13.08 6.10
CA HIS A 90 3.76 14.49 6.53
C HIS A 90 3.24 14.64 7.95
N ALA A 91 2.12 13.99 8.28
CA ALA A 91 1.55 14.10 9.62
C ALA A 91 2.45 13.43 10.69
N LEU A 92 3.18 12.36 10.35
CA LEU A 92 4.22 11.80 11.22
C LEU A 92 5.40 12.76 11.41
N LEU A 93 5.84 13.44 10.35
CA LEU A 93 6.89 14.47 10.42
C LEU A 93 6.49 15.62 11.34
N GLU A 94 5.29 16.18 11.13
CA GLU A 94 4.75 17.27 11.95
C GLU A 94 4.66 16.88 13.42
N ARG A 95 4.13 15.69 13.70
CA ARG A 95 4.04 15.17 15.05
C ARG A 95 5.43 15.00 15.68
N ASN A 96 6.35 14.31 14.99
CA ASN A 96 7.69 14.07 15.52
C ASN A 96 8.46 15.37 15.74
N ALA A 97 8.26 16.38 14.89
CA ALA A 97 8.82 17.71 15.09
C ALA A 97 8.27 18.38 16.36
N ARG A 98 6.95 18.30 16.61
CA ARG A 98 6.32 18.84 17.84
C ARG A 98 6.82 18.15 19.10
N ASP A 99 6.99 16.82 19.04
CA ASP A 99 7.34 15.99 20.19
C ASP A 99 8.87 15.82 20.34
N ALA A 100 9.68 16.50 19.52
CA ALA A 100 11.14 16.37 19.45
C ALA A 100 11.63 14.91 19.27
N LEU A 101 10.88 14.11 18.51
CA LEU A 101 11.17 12.72 18.22
C LEU A 101 11.95 12.60 16.90
N ALA A 102 12.91 11.67 16.85
CA ALA A 102 13.57 11.37 15.58
C ALA A 102 12.65 10.54 14.67
N MET A 103 12.74 10.81 13.37
CA MET A 103 11.95 10.11 12.36
C MET A 103 12.31 8.61 12.26
N PRO A 104 11.32 7.72 12.05
CA PRO A 104 11.57 6.35 11.64
C PRO A 104 12.37 6.31 10.33
N ARG A 105 13.07 5.21 10.11
CA ARG A 105 13.63 4.90 8.78
C ARG A 105 12.49 4.72 7.78
N LEU A 106 12.54 5.38 6.63
CA LEU A 106 11.48 5.34 5.63
C LEU A 106 11.85 4.39 4.48
N LEU A 107 11.08 3.31 4.33
CA LEU A 107 11.07 2.44 3.15
C LEU A 107 9.88 2.83 2.26
N TYR A 108 10.16 3.36 1.07
CA TYR A 108 9.11 3.69 0.10
C TYR A 108 8.97 2.58 -0.93
N VAL A 109 7.82 1.92 -0.98
CA VAL A 109 7.50 0.88 -1.96
C VAL A 109 6.61 1.48 -3.04
N ASN A 110 7.18 1.69 -4.22
CA ASN A 110 6.46 2.19 -5.38
C ASN A 110 5.93 1.00 -6.19
N CYS A 111 4.62 0.75 -6.10
CA CYS A 111 3.94 -0.31 -6.84
C CYS A 111 3.62 0.09 -8.29
N ARG A 112 3.66 1.38 -8.62
CA ARG A 112 3.39 1.93 -9.96
C ARG A 112 4.03 3.30 -10.11
N VAL A 113 4.76 3.52 -11.20
CA VAL A 113 5.31 4.84 -11.50
C VAL A 113 4.23 5.73 -12.11
N PHE A 114 3.63 6.60 -11.30
CA PHE A 114 2.44 7.36 -11.67
C PHE A 114 2.74 8.56 -12.58
N HIS A 115 3.91 9.20 -12.48
CA HIS A 115 4.27 10.30 -13.39
C HIS A 115 4.46 9.87 -14.86
N LEU A 116 4.47 8.57 -15.15
CA LEU A 116 4.50 8.02 -16.50
C LEU A 116 3.11 7.59 -17.01
N GLU A 117 2.05 7.86 -16.25
CA GLU A 117 0.71 7.40 -16.57
C GLU A 117 0.13 8.12 -17.79
N ARG A 118 0.09 7.45 -18.93
CA ARG A 118 -0.35 8.04 -20.20
C ARG A 118 -1.83 8.42 -20.23
N THR A 119 -2.61 7.89 -19.30
CA THR A 119 -4.06 8.13 -19.26
C THR A 119 -4.47 9.28 -18.34
N ALA A 120 -3.55 9.77 -17.52
CA ALA A 120 -3.77 10.88 -16.58
C ALA A 120 -3.76 12.25 -17.28
N SER A 121 -4.41 13.23 -16.68
CA SER A 121 -4.36 14.64 -17.08
C SER A 121 -2.99 15.25 -16.78
N VAL A 122 -2.71 16.43 -17.33
CA VAL A 122 -1.46 17.17 -17.05
C VAL A 122 -1.36 17.49 -15.55
N ASP A 123 -2.44 18.00 -14.95
CA ASP A 123 -2.49 18.34 -13.53
C ASP A 123 -2.26 17.11 -12.63
N GLU A 124 -2.81 15.95 -13.01
CA GLU A 124 -2.59 14.69 -12.30
C GLU A 124 -1.12 14.26 -12.41
N ILE A 125 -0.51 14.39 -13.59
CA ILE A 125 0.90 14.05 -13.78
C ILE A 125 1.82 14.97 -12.97
N GLU A 126 1.54 16.27 -12.91
CA GLU A 126 2.29 17.20 -12.08
C GLU A 126 2.17 16.85 -10.60
N LEU A 127 0.96 16.55 -10.12
CA LEU A 127 0.70 16.11 -8.76
C LEU A 127 1.48 14.82 -8.43
N TYR A 128 1.41 13.80 -9.29
CA TYR A 128 2.12 12.54 -9.10
C TYR A 128 3.63 12.74 -9.13
N THR A 129 4.13 13.56 -10.07
CA THR A 129 5.56 13.88 -10.18
C THR A 129 6.07 14.52 -8.89
N ALA A 130 5.34 15.49 -8.35
CA ALA A 130 5.70 16.15 -7.10
C ALA A 130 5.69 15.17 -5.92
N ALA A 131 4.63 14.38 -5.78
CA ALA A 131 4.48 13.43 -4.68
C ALA A 131 5.50 12.30 -4.73
N GLU A 132 5.76 11.72 -5.92
CA GLU A 132 6.78 10.67 -6.10
C GLU A 132 8.18 11.21 -5.86
N ARG A 133 8.51 12.41 -6.36
CA ARG A 133 9.81 13.05 -6.10
C ARG A 133 10.02 13.26 -4.60
N GLU A 134 9.00 13.74 -3.90
CA GLU A 134 9.08 13.96 -2.47
C GLU A 134 9.26 12.63 -1.71
N MET A 135 8.46 11.62 -2.00
CA MET A 135 8.59 10.31 -1.34
C MET A 135 9.96 9.67 -1.60
N VAL A 136 10.43 9.67 -2.84
CA VAL A 136 11.72 9.10 -3.22
C VAL A 136 12.89 9.86 -2.59
N SER A 137 12.84 11.19 -2.54
CA SER A 137 13.91 12.00 -1.94
C SER A 137 13.98 11.87 -0.42
N ARG A 138 12.85 11.61 0.24
CA ARG A 138 12.77 11.42 1.70
C ARG A 138 13.09 10.00 2.14
N ALA A 139 12.86 9.00 1.30
CA ALA A 139 13.04 7.61 1.66
C ALA A 139 14.52 7.25 1.85
N ASP A 140 14.81 6.51 2.91
CA ASP A 140 16.13 5.90 3.12
C ASP A 140 16.44 4.82 2.09
N LEU A 141 15.37 4.18 1.60
CA LEU A 141 15.40 3.20 0.53
C LEU A 141 14.05 3.26 -0.19
N SER A 142 14.08 3.38 -1.51
CA SER A 142 12.92 3.13 -2.36
C SER A 142 12.99 1.75 -3.01
N VAL A 143 11.83 1.16 -3.26
CA VAL A 143 11.68 -0.13 -3.92
C VAL A 143 10.82 0.06 -5.16
N ALA A 144 11.33 -0.37 -6.31
CA ALA A 144 10.63 -0.41 -7.58
C ALA A 144 10.33 -1.86 -7.98
N LEU A 145 9.24 -2.09 -8.72
CA LEU A 145 8.87 -3.45 -9.15
C LEU A 145 9.71 -3.95 -10.34
N THR A 146 10.21 -3.06 -11.17
CA THR A 146 11.03 -3.39 -12.34
C THR A 146 12.24 -2.46 -12.48
N SER A 147 13.23 -2.86 -13.27
CA SER A 147 14.37 -1.99 -13.62
C SER A 147 13.94 -0.73 -14.36
N SER A 148 12.93 -0.84 -15.24
CA SER A 148 12.37 0.33 -15.94
C SER A 148 11.77 1.34 -14.97
N ASP A 149 11.05 0.86 -13.94
CA ASP A 149 10.46 1.71 -12.92
C ASP A 149 11.55 2.40 -12.08
N ARG A 150 12.60 1.66 -11.70
CA ARG A 150 13.77 2.23 -11.01
C ARG A 150 14.41 3.35 -11.82
N ASP A 151 14.63 3.12 -13.11
CA ASP A 151 15.30 4.08 -13.99
C ASP A 151 14.42 5.33 -14.24
N ALA A 152 13.09 5.18 -14.22
CA ALA A 152 12.15 6.31 -14.23
C ALA A 152 12.22 7.12 -12.92
N LEU A 153 12.17 6.45 -11.77
CA LEU A 153 12.25 7.13 -10.47
C LEU A 153 13.62 7.80 -10.24
N LYS A 154 14.72 7.21 -10.73
CA LYS A 154 16.04 7.85 -10.71
C LYS A 154 16.10 9.14 -11.51
N ARG A 155 15.29 9.30 -12.57
CA ARG A 155 15.19 10.58 -13.29
C ARG A 155 14.52 11.66 -12.45
N LEU A 156 13.68 11.30 -11.49
CA LEU A 156 13.12 12.27 -10.53
C LEU A 156 14.11 12.63 -9.42
N CYS A 157 14.91 11.67 -8.96
CA CYS A 157 15.90 11.81 -7.90
C CYS A 157 17.13 10.95 -8.19
N GLU A 158 18.15 11.53 -8.83
CA GLU A 158 19.34 10.81 -9.32
C GLU A 158 20.10 10.08 -8.20
N ASN A 159 20.21 10.74 -7.05
CA ASN A 159 20.95 10.24 -5.89
C ASN A 159 20.14 9.28 -5.00
N ALA A 160 18.88 9.01 -5.34
CA ALA A 160 18.04 8.15 -4.52
C ALA A 160 18.54 6.70 -4.56
N ARG A 161 18.55 6.05 -3.39
CA ARG A 161 18.79 4.62 -3.28
C ARG A 161 17.49 3.89 -3.65
N ILE A 162 17.48 3.26 -4.83
CA ILE A 162 16.32 2.54 -5.35
C ILE A 162 16.71 1.12 -5.74
N GLU A 163 16.12 0.13 -5.09
CA GLU A 163 16.31 -1.30 -5.37
C GLU A 163 15.13 -1.86 -6.16
N VAL A 164 15.38 -2.92 -6.94
CA VAL A 164 14.32 -3.62 -7.68
C VAL A 164 13.90 -4.85 -6.88
N LEU A 165 12.63 -4.90 -6.49
CA LEU A 165 12.04 -6.07 -5.85
C LEU A 165 10.71 -6.41 -6.52
N ASN A 166 10.70 -7.51 -7.26
CA ASN A 166 9.50 -8.07 -7.84
C ASN A 166 8.91 -9.12 -6.87
N PRO A 167 7.82 -8.83 -6.15
CA PRO A 167 7.29 -9.74 -5.15
C PRO A 167 6.75 -11.01 -5.83
N PRO A 168 7.22 -12.21 -5.44
CA PRO A 168 6.73 -13.45 -6.04
C PRO A 168 5.28 -13.71 -5.62
N LEU A 169 4.51 -14.35 -6.51
CA LEU A 169 3.19 -14.85 -6.16
C LEU A 169 3.32 -15.87 -5.00
N ARG A 170 2.59 -15.62 -3.91
CA ARG A 170 2.58 -16.48 -2.71
C ARG A 170 2.28 -17.93 -3.08
N SER A 171 3.10 -18.86 -2.60
CA SER A 171 2.95 -20.30 -2.86
C SER A 171 1.56 -20.84 -2.49
N ALA A 172 0.98 -20.35 -1.39
CA ALA A 172 -0.37 -20.72 -0.99
C ALA A 172 -1.45 -20.33 -2.02
N ILE A 173 -1.29 -19.19 -2.70
CA ILE A 173 -2.20 -18.76 -3.77
C ILE A 173 -2.01 -19.62 -5.02
N LYS A 174 -0.77 -19.97 -5.37
CA LYS A 174 -0.47 -20.93 -6.45
C LYS A 174 -1.13 -22.29 -6.18
N ALA A 175 -0.92 -22.85 -4.99
CA ALA A 175 -1.49 -24.13 -4.59
C ALA A 175 -3.03 -24.11 -4.58
N LEU A 176 -3.64 -22.99 -4.17
CA LEU A 176 -5.10 -22.82 -4.24
C LEU A 176 -5.61 -22.83 -5.69
N ALA A 177 -4.90 -22.17 -6.61
CA ALA A 177 -5.25 -22.13 -8.02
C ALA A 177 -5.15 -23.54 -8.66
N GLU A 178 -4.07 -24.26 -8.38
CA GLU A 178 -3.85 -25.64 -8.87
C GLU A 178 -4.93 -26.61 -8.38
N LYS A 179 -5.26 -26.56 -7.07
CA LYS A 179 -6.30 -27.42 -6.47
C LYS A 179 -7.71 -27.11 -6.99
N ARG A 180 -7.98 -25.87 -7.40
CA ARG A 180 -9.28 -25.48 -7.97
C ARG A 180 -9.36 -25.75 -9.47
N GLY A 181 -8.25 -25.63 -10.19
CA GLY A 181 -8.17 -25.96 -11.62
C GLY A 181 -8.60 -27.40 -11.92
N SER A 182 -8.26 -28.34 -11.03
CA SER A 182 -8.66 -29.75 -11.15
C SER A 182 -10.17 -30.00 -10.94
N ARG A 183 -10.93 -28.99 -10.52
CA ARG A 183 -12.40 -29.08 -10.33
C ARG A 183 -13.19 -28.45 -11.46
N LEU A 184 -12.53 -27.77 -12.39
CA LEU A 184 -13.22 -27.29 -13.58
C LEU A 184 -13.61 -28.50 -14.42
N PRO A 185 -14.87 -28.59 -14.90
CA PRO A 185 -15.26 -29.66 -15.80
C PRO A 185 -14.29 -29.67 -17.00
N PRO A 186 -13.97 -30.84 -17.56
CA PRO A 186 -13.07 -30.91 -18.70
C PRO A 186 -13.53 -29.91 -19.75
N LEU A 187 -12.66 -28.95 -20.03
CA LEU A 187 -12.85 -28.00 -21.11
C LEU A 187 -13.03 -28.89 -22.35
N LYS A 188 -14.25 -28.91 -22.90
CA LYS A 188 -14.57 -29.63 -24.14
C LYS A 188 -13.58 -29.19 -25.23
N GLU A 189 -13.51 -29.92 -26.35
CA GLU A 189 -12.58 -29.78 -27.52
C GLU A 189 -12.23 -28.35 -28.03
N ARG A 190 -12.89 -27.29 -27.54
CA ARG A 190 -12.57 -25.90 -27.82
C ARG A 190 -11.26 -25.47 -27.14
N LYS A 191 -10.47 -24.69 -27.87
CA LYS A 191 -9.31 -23.98 -27.33
C LYS A 191 -9.79 -22.68 -26.68
N TYR A 192 -9.26 -22.36 -25.50
CA TYR A 192 -9.62 -21.16 -24.74
C TYR A 192 -8.43 -20.22 -24.64
N VAL A 193 -8.70 -18.92 -24.77
CA VAL A 193 -7.75 -17.85 -24.42
C VAL A 193 -8.35 -17.10 -23.23
N ALA A 194 -7.65 -17.10 -22.10
CA ALA A 194 -8.12 -16.45 -20.88
C ALA A 194 -7.39 -15.13 -20.67
N TYR A 195 -8.16 -14.07 -20.40
CA TYR A 195 -7.65 -12.76 -20.02
C TYR A 195 -8.44 -12.27 -18.80
N MET A 196 -7.74 -12.08 -17.69
CA MET A 196 -8.35 -11.70 -16.41
C MET A 196 -7.69 -10.43 -15.90
N CYS A 197 -8.42 -9.32 -15.97
CA CYS A 197 -7.98 -8.05 -15.42
C CYS A 197 -9.17 -7.27 -14.84
N ARG A 198 -8.88 -6.29 -13.97
CA ARG A 198 -9.85 -5.23 -13.69
C ARG A 198 -10.08 -4.44 -14.97
N VAL A 199 -11.33 -4.07 -15.27
CA VAL A 199 -11.63 -3.15 -16.37
C VAL A 199 -11.13 -1.76 -15.97
N ALA A 200 -9.96 -1.41 -16.50
CA ALA A 200 -9.29 -0.13 -16.27
C ALA A 200 -8.51 0.25 -17.53
N ARG A 201 -8.39 1.55 -17.78
CA ARG A 201 -7.89 2.08 -19.07
C ARG A 201 -6.45 1.63 -19.35
N GLU A 202 -5.60 1.57 -18.33
CA GLU A 202 -4.21 1.13 -18.42
C GLU A 202 -4.06 -0.36 -18.77
N LYS A 203 -5.09 -1.18 -18.57
CA LYS A 203 -5.05 -2.61 -18.88
C LYS A 203 -5.32 -2.90 -20.36
N ARG A 204 -5.88 -1.93 -21.09
CA ARG A 204 -6.14 -2.00 -22.54
C ARG A 204 -6.89 -3.27 -22.94
N ALA A 205 -8.00 -3.54 -22.26
CA ALA A 205 -8.85 -4.71 -22.53
C ALA A 205 -9.47 -4.68 -23.95
N ASP A 206 -9.68 -3.49 -24.50
CA ASP A 206 -10.05 -3.22 -25.89
C ASP A 206 -9.06 -3.84 -26.87
N VAL A 207 -7.77 -3.62 -26.67
CA VAL A 207 -6.71 -4.19 -27.53
C VAL A 207 -6.70 -5.70 -27.50
N PHE A 208 -6.95 -6.30 -26.33
CA PHE A 208 -7.08 -7.75 -26.21
C PHE A 208 -8.26 -8.24 -27.06
N VAL A 209 -9.41 -7.58 -27.00
CA VAL A 209 -10.59 -7.93 -27.81
C VAL A 209 -10.30 -7.79 -29.30
N ASP A 210 -9.69 -6.68 -29.73
CA ASP A 210 -9.30 -6.47 -31.13
C ASP A 210 -8.35 -7.56 -31.63
N ALA A 211 -7.35 -7.92 -30.81
CA ALA A 211 -6.43 -9.02 -31.12
C ALA A 211 -7.17 -10.36 -31.26
N MET A 212 -8.20 -10.62 -30.46
CA MET A 212 -9.01 -11.84 -30.57
C MET A 212 -9.90 -11.85 -31.83
N ILE A 213 -10.41 -10.69 -32.25
CA ILE A 213 -11.14 -10.55 -33.52
C ILE A 213 -10.22 -10.87 -34.70
N LEU A 214 -9.01 -10.30 -34.71
CA LEU A 214 -8.01 -10.56 -35.75
C LEU A 214 -7.56 -12.03 -35.77
N LEU A 215 -7.29 -12.61 -34.59
CA LEU A 215 -6.91 -14.01 -34.48
C LEU A 215 -8.02 -14.92 -35.03
N ARG A 216 -9.29 -14.65 -34.70
CA ARG A 216 -10.43 -15.41 -35.22
C ARG A 216 -10.53 -15.33 -36.74
N ALA A 217 -10.24 -14.18 -37.34
CA ALA A 217 -10.26 -14.01 -38.80
C ALA A 217 -9.12 -14.77 -39.50
N SER A 218 -8.07 -15.14 -38.78
CA SER A 218 -6.89 -15.85 -39.31
C SER A 218 -6.95 -17.38 -39.18
N LEU A 219 -7.98 -17.91 -38.52
CA LEU A 219 -8.23 -19.34 -38.30
C LEU A 219 -9.32 -19.86 -39.24
#